data_AF-A0A8Q3WKQ2-F1
#
_entry.id   AF-A0A8Q3WKQ2-F1
#
_cell.length_a   1.000
_cell.length_b   1.000
_cell.length_c   1.000
_cell.angle_alpha   90.00
_cell.angle_beta   90.00
_cell.angle_gamma   90.00
#
_symmetry.space_group_name_H-M   'P 1'
#
loop_
_entity.id
_entity.type
_entity.pdbx_description
1 polymer ?
#
loop_
_entity_poly.entity_id
_entity_poly.type
_entity_poly.pdbx_seq_one_letter_code
_entity_poly.pdbx_strand_id
1 'polypeptide(L)'
;MFAVVFFILSLMTCQPGVTAQEKVNQRVRRAATPAAVTCQLSNWSEWTDCFPCQDKKYRHRSLLQPNKFGGTICSGDIWDQASCSSSTTCVRQAQCGQDFQCKETGRCLKRHLVCNGDQDCLDGSDEDDCEDVRAIDEDCSQYEPIPGSQKAALGYNILTQEDAQSVYDASYYGGQCETVYNGEWRELRYDSTCERLYYGDDEKYFRKPYNFLKYHFEALADTGISSEFYDNANDLLSKVKKDKSDSFGVTIGIGPAGSPLLVGVGVSHSQDTSFLNELNKYNEKKFIFTRIFTKVQTAHFKMRKDDIMLDEGMLQSLMELPDQYNYGMYAKFINDYGTHYITSGSMGGIYEYILVIDKAKMESLGITSRDITTCFGGSLGIQY
;
A
#
# COMPACT_ATOMS: atom_id res chain seq x y z
N MET A 1 43.98 -19.82 75.82
CA MET A 1 44.23 -20.00 74.37
C MET A 1 44.28 -18.60 73.76
N PHE A 2 45.48 -18.08 73.54
CA PHE A 2 45.72 -16.75 72.99
C PHE A 2 46.09 -16.89 71.51
N ALA A 3 45.41 -16.12 70.66
CA ALA A 3 45.71 -15.99 69.23
C ALA A 3 46.95 -15.11 69.05
N VAL A 4 47.94 -15.60 68.30
CA VAL A 4 49.15 -14.85 67.91
C VAL A 4 49.10 -14.63 66.41
N VAL A 5 49.07 -13.36 66.04
CA VAL A 5 49.12 -12.85 64.67
C VAL A 5 50.58 -12.83 64.21
N PHE A 6 50.88 -13.47 63.08
CA PHE A 6 52.17 -13.33 62.40
C PHE A 6 52.02 -12.38 61.20
N PHE A 7 52.63 -11.20 61.32
CA PHE A 7 52.92 -10.30 60.21
C PHE A 7 54.21 -10.79 59.53
N ILE A 8 54.14 -11.12 58.25
CA ILE A 8 55.33 -11.32 57.41
C ILE A 8 55.42 -10.14 56.45
N LEU A 9 56.36 -9.24 56.72
CA LEU A 9 56.87 -8.29 55.74
C LEU A 9 57.71 -9.07 54.71
N SER A 10 57.40 -8.89 53.42
CA SER A 10 58.33 -9.21 52.34
C SER A 10 58.59 -7.95 51.52
N LEU A 11 59.85 -7.51 51.57
CA LEU A 11 60.45 -6.47 50.76
C LEU A 11 60.48 -6.91 49.29
N MET A 12 59.83 -6.14 48.42
CA MET A 12 59.99 -6.25 46.96
C MET A 12 60.59 -4.96 46.44
N THR A 13 61.79 -5.10 45.90
CA THR A 13 62.65 -4.08 45.33
C THR A 13 62.08 -3.54 44.01
N CYS A 14 62.00 -2.21 43.88
CA CYS A 14 61.77 -1.53 42.60
C CYS A 14 62.98 -1.72 41.66
N GLN A 15 62.73 -2.25 40.46
CA GLN A 15 63.52 -1.94 39.27
C GLN A 15 62.59 -1.64 38.08
N PRO A 16 62.95 -0.68 37.21
CA PRO A 16 62.07 -0.16 36.17
C PRO A 16 62.15 -1.01 34.91
N GLY A 17 61.02 -1.60 34.52
CA GLY A 17 60.89 -2.42 33.31
C GLY A 17 59.92 -1.79 32.31
N VAL A 18 60.49 -1.04 31.36
CA VAL A 18 60.06 -0.81 29.98
C VAL A 18 58.54 -0.88 29.69
N THR A 19 57.99 0.28 29.35
CA THR A 19 56.69 0.45 28.68
C THR A 19 56.59 -0.41 27.42
N ALA A 20 55.91 -1.55 27.52
CA ALA A 20 55.36 -2.23 26.36
C ALA A 20 54.15 -1.43 25.89
N GLN A 21 54.44 -0.48 25.00
CA GLN A 21 53.46 0.26 24.23
C GLN A 21 52.73 -0.78 23.35
N GLU A 22 51.61 -1.30 23.86
CA GLU A 22 50.67 -2.10 23.10
C GLU A 22 50.13 -1.21 21.97
N LYS A 23 50.85 -1.23 20.86
CA LYS A 23 50.34 -0.81 19.56
C LYS A 23 49.21 -1.78 19.20
N VAL A 24 48.03 -1.50 19.74
CA VAL A 24 46.77 -1.93 19.14
C VAL A 24 46.72 -1.22 17.79
N ASN A 25 47.38 -1.82 16.80
CA ASN A 25 47.11 -1.60 15.39
C ASN A 25 45.70 -2.12 15.14
N GLN A 26 44.71 -1.34 15.56
CA GLN A 26 43.37 -1.44 15.05
C GLN A 26 43.49 -1.06 13.58
N ARG A 27 43.75 -2.07 12.74
CA ARG A 27 43.46 -2.02 11.32
C ARG A 27 41.98 -1.67 11.25
N VAL A 28 41.70 -0.37 11.13
CA VAL A 28 40.50 0.11 10.48
C VAL A 28 40.46 -0.68 9.19
N ARG A 29 39.58 -1.68 9.12
CA ARG A 29 39.25 -2.31 7.84
C ARG A 29 38.83 -1.14 6.98
N ARG A 30 39.67 -0.72 6.03
CA ARG A 30 39.26 0.18 4.97
C ARG A 30 37.93 -0.37 4.50
N ALA A 31 36.85 0.40 4.65
CA ALA A 31 35.58 0.04 4.05
C ALA A 31 35.91 -0.25 2.59
N ALA A 32 35.82 -1.52 2.19
CA ALA A 32 36.07 -1.90 0.81
C ALA A 32 34.93 -1.29 0.03
N THR A 33 35.17 -0.13 -0.58
CA THR A 33 34.20 0.50 -1.47
C THR A 33 34.00 -0.48 -2.61
N PRO A 34 32.80 -1.08 -2.73
CA PRO A 34 32.54 -2.04 -3.78
C PRO A 34 32.69 -1.36 -5.13
N ALA A 35 33.20 -2.11 -6.12
CA ALA A 35 33.41 -1.57 -7.45
C ALA A 35 32.07 -1.12 -8.07
N ALA A 36 32.07 0.03 -8.73
CA ALA A 36 30.92 0.52 -9.47
C ALA A 36 30.51 -0.48 -10.55
N VAL A 37 29.21 -0.76 -10.66
CA VAL A 37 28.64 -1.66 -11.67
C VAL A 37 27.67 -0.86 -12.51
N THR A 38 27.89 -0.80 -13.82
CA THR A 38 27.03 -0.06 -14.76
C THR A 38 25.76 -0.83 -15.08
N CYS A 39 24.68 -0.13 -15.41
CA CYS A 39 23.47 -0.78 -15.91
C CYS A 39 23.74 -1.51 -17.23
N GLN A 40 23.17 -2.71 -17.40
CA GLN A 40 23.20 -3.47 -18.64
C GLN A 40 21.78 -3.88 -19.02
N LEU A 41 21.35 -3.51 -20.22
CA LEU A 41 20.08 -3.93 -20.82
C LEU A 41 20.36 -4.90 -21.96
N SER A 42 19.45 -5.86 -22.18
CA SER A 42 19.54 -6.72 -23.35
C SER A 42 19.25 -5.93 -24.64
N ASN A 43 19.51 -6.57 -25.77
CA ASN A 43 18.97 -6.11 -27.04
C ASN A 43 17.43 -6.16 -27.00
N TRP A 44 16.82 -5.34 -27.86
CA TRP A 44 15.37 -5.37 -28.07
C TRP A 44 14.93 -6.71 -28.65
N SER A 45 13.77 -7.19 -28.21
CA SER A 45 13.06 -8.26 -28.90
C SER A 45 12.67 -7.83 -30.31
N GLU A 46 12.36 -8.81 -31.15
CA GLU A 46 11.63 -8.57 -32.38
C GLU A 46 10.28 -7.89 -32.07
N TRP A 47 9.79 -7.11 -33.03
CA TRP A 47 8.48 -6.49 -32.93
C TRP A 47 7.39 -7.56 -32.98
N THR A 48 6.34 -7.37 -32.20
CA THR A 48 5.10 -8.14 -32.36
C THR A 48 4.44 -7.84 -33.70
N ASP A 49 3.51 -8.70 -34.07
CA ASP A 49 2.52 -8.37 -35.08
C ASP A 49 1.74 -7.10 -34.68
N CYS A 50 1.16 -6.46 -35.70
CA CYS A 50 0.37 -5.26 -35.56
C CYS A 50 -0.99 -5.61 -34.97
N PHE A 51 -1.37 -4.99 -33.85
CA PHE A 51 -2.68 -5.19 -33.23
C PHE A 51 -3.72 -4.26 -33.90
N PRO A 52 -4.68 -4.78 -34.68
CA PRO A 52 -5.57 -3.93 -35.50
C PRO A 52 -6.51 -3.02 -34.70
N CYS A 53 -6.85 -3.40 -33.47
CA CYS A 53 -7.73 -2.61 -32.61
C CYS A 53 -7.01 -1.45 -31.91
N GLN A 54 -5.68 -1.47 -31.90
CA GLN A 54 -4.85 -0.47 -31.23
C GLN A 54 -3.98 0.33 -32.21
N ASP A 55 -3.83 -0.14 -33.45
CA ASP A 55 -2.89 0.36 -34.46
C ASP A 55 -1.45 0.49 -33.92
N LYS A 56 -1.05 -0.49 -33.10
CA LYS A 56 0.23 -0.52 -32.40
C LYS A 56 0.91 -1.87 -32.50
N LYS A 57 2.24 -1.83 -32.44
CA LYS A 57 3.10 -3.00 -32.23
C LYS A 57 4.03 -2.74 -31.05
N TYR A 58 4.48 -3.82 -30.42
CA TYR A 58 5.23 -3.76 -29.16
C TYR A 58 6.54 -4.52 -29.25
N ARG A 59 7.49 -4.15 -28.40
CA ARG A 59 8.71 -4.93 -28.15
C ARG A 59 9.19 -4.65 -26.73
N HIS A 60 10.07 -5.49 -26.23
CA HIS A 60 10.63 -5.35 -24.90
C HIS A 60 12.11 -5.73 -24.85
N ARG A 61 12.75 -5.43 -23.74
CA ARG A 61 14.10 -5.90 -23.41
C ARG A 61 14.21 -6.17 -21.92
N SER A 62 15.19 -6.97 -21.52
CA SER A 62 15.39 -7.37 -20.14
C SER A 62 16.47 -6.54 -19.47
N LEU A 63 16.27 -6.23 -18.19
CA LEU A 63 17.31 -5.65 -17.34
C LEU A 63 18.24 -6.77 -16.87
N LEU A 64 19.46 -6.82 -17.42
CA LEU A 64 20.45 -7.85 -17.12
C LEU A 64 21.21 -7.54 -15.83
N GLN A 65 21.56 -6.27 -15.63
CA GLN A 65 22.28 -5.80 -14.46
C GLN A 65 21.81 -4.39 -14.10
N PRO A 66 21.30 -4.16 -12.88
CA PRO A 66 21.04 -2.80 -12.41
C PRO A 66 22.35 -2.08 -12.08
N ASN A 67 22.34 -0.75 -12.15
CA ASN A 67 23.49 0.03 -11.71
C ASN A 67 23.68 -0.07 -10.19
N LYS A 68 24.92 -0.31 -9.75
CA LYS A 68 25.27 -0.38 -8.32
C LYS A 68 26.46 0.52 -8.03
N PHE A 69 26.51 1.04 -6.80
CA PHE A 69 27.67 1.75 -6.25
C PHE A 69 28.18 2.93 -7.11
N GLY A 70 27.26 3.70 -7.72
CA GLY A 70 27.58 4.87 -8.54
C GLY A 70 27.88 4.57 -10.01
N GLY A 71 27.61 3.36 -10.51
CA GLY A 71 27.65 3.08 -11.94
C GLY A 71 26.58 3.86 -12.72
N THR A 72 26.87 4.11 -14.00
CA THR A 72 25.99 4.87 -14.91
C THR A 72 24.60 4.23 -15.05
N ILE A 73 23.56 5.06 -15.00
CA ILE A 73 22.17 4.67 -15.23
C ILE A 73 21.93 4.34 -16.71
N CYS A 74 21.01 3.43 -16.99
CA CYS A 74 20.47 3.22 -18.33
C CYS A 74 19.36 4.26 -18.58
N SER A 75 19.52 5.11 -19.60
CA SER A 75 18.59 6.21 -19.89
C SER A 75 17.32 5.79 -20.66
N GLY A 76 17.02 4.50 -20.79
CA GLY A 76 15.87 4.05 -21.56
C GLY A 76 15.14 2.89 -20.92
N ASP A 77 13.86 2.79 -21.25
CA ASP A 77 12.92 1.88 -20.61
C ASP A 77 13.03 0.45 -21.14
N ILE A 78 12.35 -0.48 -20.47
CA ILE A 78 12.31 -1.90 -20.84
C ILE A 78 11.18 -2.25 -21.81
N TRP A 79 10.28 -1.30 -22.09
CA TRP A 79 9.15 -1.43 -23.01
C TRP A 79 9.22 -0.38 -24.10
N ASP A 80 8.70 -0.71 -25.28
CA ASP A 80 8.60 0.21 -26.40
C ASP A 80 7.35 -0.11 -27.22
N GLN A 81 6.75 0.94 -27.78
CA GLN A 81 5.56 0.84 -28.61
C GLN A 81 5.73 1.71 -29.86
N ALA A 82 5.23 1.23 -30.99
CA ALA A 82 5.26 1.99 -32.24
C ALA A 82 3.91 1.91 -32.94
N SER A 83 3.52 3.01 -33.57
CA SER A 83 2.37 3.03 -34.47
C SER A 83 2.59 2.08 -35.64
N CYS A 84 1.51 1.41 -36.05
CA CYS A 84 1.51 0.50 -37.16
C CYS A 84 0.15 0.58 -37.88
N SER A 85 0.16 0.56 -39.20
CA SER A 85 -1.06 0.50 -40.01
C SER A 85 -1.34 -0.96 -40.39
N SER A 86 -2.31 -1.60 -39.75
CA SER A 86 -2.74 -2.94 -40.17
C SER A 86 -3.68 -2.85 -41.36
N SER A 87 -3.58 -3.80 -42.30
CA SER A 87 -4.57 -3.96 -43.39
C SER A 87 -5.80 -4.77 -42.97
N THR A 88 -5.76 -5.41 -41.79
CA THR A 88 -6.87 -6.20 -41.25
C THR A 88 -7.82 -5.34 -40.42
N THR A 89 -9.12 -5.58 -40.53
CA THR A 89 -10.13 -4.85 -39.74
C THR A 89 -10.14 -5.33 -38.30
N CYS A 90 -10.16 -4.41 -37.34
CA CYS A 90 -10.44 -4.73 -35.94
C CYS A 90 -11.84 -5.34 -35.82
N VAL A 91 -11.90 -6.64 -35.55
CA VAL A 91 -13.15 -7.31 -35.18
C VAL A 91 -13.18 -7.35 -33.66
N ARG A 92 -13.77 -6.32 -33.03
CA ARG A 92 -14.20 -6.46 -31.63
C ARG A 92 -15.30 -7.52 -31.63
N GLN A 93 -14.98 -8.75 -31.28
CA GLN A 93 -15.99 -9.79 -31.19
C GLN A 93 -16.99 -9.40 -30.11
N ALA A 94 -18.27 -9.30 -30.46
CA ALA A 94 -19.33 -9.14 -29.48
C ALA A 94 -19.44 -10.46 -28.69
N GLN A 95 -18.82 -10.49 -27.51
CA GLN A 95 -18.70 -11.70 -26.70
C GLN A 95 -19.87 -11.90 -25.73
N CYS A 96 -20.78 -10.94 -25.62
CA CYS A 96 -21.85 -10.94 -24.62
C CYS A 96 -23.06 -11.84 -24.97
N GLY A 97 -23.08 -12.46 -26.15
CA GLY A 97 -24.14 -13.41 -26.52
C GLY A 97 -25.54 -12.79 -26.50
N GLN A 98 -26.37 -13.19 -25.53
CA GLN A 98 -27.74 -12.67 -25.35
C GLN A 98 -27.80 -11.44 -24.43
N ASP A 99 -26.72 -11.17 -23.70
CA ASP A 99 -26.60 -10.05 -22.77
C ASP A 99 -26.38 -8.72 -23.52
N PHE A 100 -26.63 -7.59 -22.85
CA PHE A 100 -26.33 -6.26 -23.37
C PHE A 100 -24.82 -6.01 -23.30
N GLN A 101 -24.29 -5.25 -24.26
CA GLN A 101 -22.86 -4.94 -24.33
C GLN A 101 -22.66 -3.42 -24.37
N CYS A 102 -21.84 -2.89 -23.45
CA CYS A 102 -21.48 -1.47 -23.45
C CYS A 102 -20.74 -1.12 -24.75
N LYS A 103 -21.01 0.05 -25.34
CA LYS A 103 -20.56 0.44 -26.69
C LYS A 103 -19.03 0.55 -26.78
N GLU A 104 -18.39 1.18 -25.80
CA GLU A 104 -16.95 1.44 -25.84
C GLU A 104 -16.09 0.33 -25.21
N THR A 105 -16.53 -0.21 -24.08
CA THR A 105 -15.70 -1.03 -23.19
C THR A 105 -15.93 -2.53 -23.33
N GLY A 106 -17.06 -2.92 -23.93
CA GLY A 106 -17.40 -4.31 -24.18
C GLY A 106 -17.80 -5.11 -22.93
N ARG A 107 -18.06 -4.44 -21.80
CA ARG A 107 -18.64 -5.05 -20.60
C ARG A 107 -20.01 -5.65 -20.92
N CYS A 108 -20.25 -6.86 -20.40
CA CYS A 108 -21.51 -7.57 -20.60
C CYS A 108 -22.43 -7.37 -19.40
N LEU A 109 -23.62 -6.81 -19.65
CA LEU A 109 -24.64 -6.56 -18.65
C LEU A 109 -25.88 -7.41 -18.92
N LYS A 110 -26.52 -7.91 -17.86
CA LYS A 110 -27.81 -8.58 -18.00
C LYS A 110 -28.85 -7.58 -18.46
N ARG A 111 -29.73 -7.96 -19.39
CA ARG A 111 -30.73 -7.06 -19.99
C ARG A 111 -31.69 -6.39 -19.00
N HIS A 112 -31.84 -6.91 -17.78
CA HIS A 112 -32.67 -6.28 -16.75
C HIS A 112 -32.00 -5.06 -16.11
N LEU A 113 -30.72 -4.82 -16.40
CA LEU A 113 -29.94 -3.67 -15.95
C LEU A 113 -30.00 -2.50 -16.95
N VAL A 114 -30.66 -2.67 -18.10
CA VAL A 114 -30.79 -1.60 -19.10
C VAL A 114 -31.99 -0.73 -18.75
N CYS A 115 -31.81 0.58 -18.74
CA CYS A 115 -32.82 1.57 -18.34
C CYS A 115 -33.34 1.36 -16.92
N ASN A 116 -32.47 1.00 -15.97
CA ASN A 116 -32.84 0.76 -14.58
C ASN A 116 -32.63 2.00 -13.69
N GLY A 117 -32.10 3.11 -14.23
CA GLY A 117 -31.78 4.34 -13.49
C GLY A 117 -30.46 4.30 -12.73
N ASP A 118 -29.61 3.29 -12.95
CA ASP A 118 -28.24 3.17 -12.41
C ASP A 118 -27.26 3.06 -13.58
N GLN A 119 -26.11 3.73 -13.49
CA GLN A 119 -25.14 3.73 -14.58
C GLN A 119 -24.16 2.55 -14.40
N ASP A 120 -24.46 1.42 -15.06
CA ASP A 120 -23.66 0.20 -15.02
C ASP A 120 -22.56 0.15 -16.11
N CYS A 121 -22.69 0.92 -17.20
CA CYS A 121 -21.62 1.16 -18.18
C CYS A 121 -20.94 2.54 -17.97
N LEU A 122 -19.61 2.63 -18.10
CA LEU A 122 -18.90 3.90 -18.01
C LEU A 122 -19.31 4.90 -19.10
N ASP A 123 -19.68 4.39 -20.28
CA ASP A 123 -20.18 5.19 -21.41
C ASP A 123 -21.67 5.58 -21.29
N GLY A 124 -22.36 5.08 -20.26
CA GLY A 124 -23.78 5.32 -20.00
C GLY A 124 -24.70 4.73 -21.06
N SER A 125 -24.22 3.79 -21.89
CA SER A 125 -24.98 3.24 -23.00
C SER A 125 -26.16 2.35 -22.59
N ASP A 126 -26.17 1.89 -21.35
CA ASP A 126 -27.26 1.16 -20.69
C ASP A 126 -28.44 2.04 -20.31
N GLU A 127 -28.21 3.35 -20.10
CA GLU A 127 -29.23 4.35 -19.73
C GLU A 127 -29.53 5.35 -20.88
N ASP A 128 -29.09 5.01 -22.10
CA ASP A 128 -29.31 5.78 -23.32
C ASP A 128 -30.55 5.27 -24.08
N ASP A 129 -31.36 6.18 -24.65
CA ASP A 129 -32.61 5.87 -25.39
C ASP A 129 -33.75 5.24 -24.56
N CYS A 130 -33.91 5.67 -23.30
CA CYS A 130 -34.90 5.15 -22.33
C CYS A 130 -36.19 6.00 -22.22
N GLU A 131 -36.83 6.36 -23.33
CA GLU A 131 -37.92 7.38 -23.38
C GLU A 131 -39.22 7.02 -22.62
N ASP A 132 -39.57 5.73 -22.48
CA ASP A 132 -40.82 5.26 -21.83
C ASP A 132 -40.57 4.24 -20.72
N VAL A 133 -39.44 4.36 -20.01
CA VAL A 133 -39.08 3.47 -18.91
C VAL A 133 -39.20 4.21 -17.58
N ARG A 134 -40.09 3.71 -16.72
CA ARG A 134 -40.18 4.20 -15.33
C ARG A 134 -39.08 3.52 -14.52
N ALA A 135 -37.98 4.21 -14.26
CA ALA A 135 -37.02 3.79 -13.25
C ALA A 135 -37.76 3.66 -11.90
N ILE A 136 -37.59 2.52 -11.24
CA ILE A 136 -38.06 2.37 -9.87
C ILE A 136 -37.01 3.08 -9.03
N ASP A 137 -37.43 4.14 -8.35
CA ASP A 137 -36.61 4.79 -7.33
C ASP A 137 -36.46 3.79 -6.17
N GLU A 138 -35.51 2.85 -6.28
CA GLU A 138 -35.00 2.22 -5.08
C GLU A 138 -34.32 3.36 -4.30
N ASP A 139 -34.79 3.64 -3.09
CA ASP A 139 -34.26 4.67 -2.15
C ASP A 139 -32.77 4.44 -1.77
N CYS A 140 -32.01 3.72 -2.59
CA CYS A 140 -30.63 3.29 -2.43
C CYS A 140 -29.63 4.27 -3.06
N SER A 141 -30.00 4.92 -4.17
CA SER A 141 -29.11 5.85 -4.89
C SER A 141 -28.79 7.11 -4.09
N GLN A 142 -29.60 7.42 -3.08
CA GLN A 142 -29.34 8.52 -2.14
C GLN A 142 -28.21 8.20 -1.14
N TYR A 143 -27.81 6.94 -0.99
CA TYR A 143 -26.79 6.52 -0.03
C TYR A 143 -25.40 6.53 -0.66
N GLU A 144 -24.45 7.11 0.06
CA GLU A 144 -23.04 7.08 -0.31
C GLU A 144 -22.47 5.65 -0.30
N PRO A 145 -21.46 5.35 -1.14
CA PRO A 145 -20.80 4.04 -1.13
C PRO A 145 -20.03 3.82 0.18
N ILE A 146 -19.80 2.55 0.53
CA ILE A 146 -18.98 2.20 1.70
C ILE A 146 -17.61 2.91 1.69
N PRO A 147 -17.17 3.50 2.82
CA PRO A 147 -15.91 4.22 2.89
C PRO A 147 -14.71 3.35 2.50
N GLY A 148 -13.87 3.87 1.60
CA GLY A 148 -12.68 3.18 1.14
C GLY A 148 -12.90 2.11 0.07
N SER A 149 -14.10 2.00 -0.53
CA SER A 149 -14.38 1.09 -1.64
C SER A 149 -13.35 1.21 -2.78
N GLN A 150 -13.05 2.44 -3.19
CA GLN A 150 -12.08 2.76 -4.22
C GLN A 150 -10.69 2.20 -3.90
N LYS A 151 -10.21 2.36 -2.66
CA LYS A 151 -8.91 1.82 -2.25
C LYS A 151 -8.89 0.29 -2.22
N ALA A 152 -9.97 -0.36 -1.80
CA ALA A 152 -10.08 -1.82 -1.84
C ALA A 152 -10.13 -2.37 -3.27
N ALA A 153 -10.54 -1.55 -4.24
CA ALA A 153 -10.67 -1.93 -5.63
C ALA A 153 -9.35 -1.84 -6.43
N LEU A 154 -8.35 -1.13 -5.92
CA LEU A 154 -7.04 -0.99 -6.56
C LEU A 154 -6.24 -2.29 -6.54
N GLY A 155 -5.41 -2.46 -7.56
CA GLY A 155 -4.35 -3.46 -7.56
C GLY A 155 -3.19 -3.07 -6.63
N TYR A 156 -2.32 -4.03 -6.33
CA TYR A 156 -1.18 -3.82 -5.45
C TYR A 156 0.11 -4.45 -6.00
N ASN A 157 1.19 -3.67 -5.97
CA ASN A 157 2.51 -4.13 -6.38
C ASN A 157 3.39 -4.44 -5.16
N ILE A 158 3.73 -5.72 -4.96
CA ILE A 158 4.53 -6.15 -3.81
C ILE A 158 6.00 -5.69 -3.85
N LEU A 159 6.52 -5.35 -5.04
CA LEU A 159 7.91 -4.94 -5.22
C LEU A 159 8.11 -3.48 -4.86
N THR A 160 7.17 -2.62 -5.26
CA THR A 160 7.20 -1.17 -4.97
C THR A 160 6.41 -0.80 -3.72
N GLN A 161 5.49 -1.65 -3.28
CA GLN A 161 4.54 -1.42 -2.18
C GLN A 161 3.57 -0.26 -2.45
N GLU A 162 3.20 -0.10 -3.72
CA GLU A 162 2.33 0.97 -4.21
C GLU A 162 1.01 0.41 -4.74
N ASP A 163 0.00 1.27 -4.71
CA ASP A 163 -1.30 1.02 -5.29
C ASP A 163 -1.19 1.16 -6.81
N ALA A 164 -1.80 0.22 -7.54
CA ALA A 164 -1.88 0.21 -8.99
C ALA A 164 -3.25 0.74 -9.45
N GLN A 165 -3.59 0.57 -10.73
CA GLN A 165 -4.91 0.92 -11.26
C GLN A 165 -6.03 0.05 -10.67
N SER A 166 -7.27 0.48 -10.86
CA SER A 166 -8.47 -0.25 -10.45
C SER A 166 -8.53 -1.63 -11.10
N VAL A 167 -8.69 -2.65 -10.27
CA VAL A 167 -8.90 -4.05 -10.68
C VAL A 167 -10.40 -4.37 -10.65
N TYR A 168 -11.04 -4.04 -9.54
CA TYR A 168 -12.47 -4.17 -9.36
C TYR A 168 -13.19 -2.89 -9.77
N ASP A 169 -14.42 -3.01 -10.26
CA ASP A 169 -15.29 -1.85 -10.33
C ASP A 169 -15.82 -1.53 -8.91
N ALA A 170 -15.41 -0.39 -8.36
CA ALA A 170 -15.81 0.06 -7.03
C ALA A 170 -17.22 0.67 -7.00
N SER A 171 -17.79 1.00 -8.16
CA SER A 171 -19.05 1.72 -8.33
C SER A 171 -20.14 0.87 -8.97
N TYR A 172 -19.82 -0.32 -9.50
CA TYR A 172 -20.81 -1.25 -10.04
C TYR A 172 -21.69 -1.88 -8.94
N TYR A 173 -23.00 -1.71 -9.07
CA TYR A 173 -24.01 -2.29 -8.17
C TYR A 173 -24.76 -3.46 -8.81
N GLY A 174 -24.90 -3.49 -10.14
CA GLY A 174 -25.56 -4.58 -10.86
C GLY A 174 -26.99 -4.84 -10.36
N GLY A 175 -27.75 -3.75 -10.14
CA GLY A 175 -29.11 -3.79 -9.62
C GLY A 175 -29.24 -4.24 -8.15
N GLN A 176 -28.13 -4.40 -7.41
CA GLN A 176 -28.18 -4.73 -5.98
C GLN A 176 -28.31 -3.47 -5.13
N CYS A 177 -29.33 -3.43 -4.28
CA CYS A 177 -29.43 -2.47 -3.18
C CYS A 177 -29.18 -3.17 -1.83
N GLU A 178 -27.90 -3.39 -1.50
CA GLU A 178 -27.50 -3.81 -0.17
C GLU A 178 -26.90 -2.63 0.60
N THR A 179 -27.39 -2.38 1.81
CA THR A 179 -26.92 -1.28 2.65
C THR A 179 -26.23 -1.80 3.91
N VAL A 180 -25.24 -1.02 4.37
CA VAL A 180 -24.52 -1.27 5.62
C VAL A 180 -24.86 -0.16 6.59
N TYR A 181 -25.39 -0.55 7.76
CA TYR A 181 -25.73 0.39 8.82
C TYR A 181 -24.45 0.92 9.49
N ASN A 182 -24.34 2.25 9.56
CA ASN A 182 -23.37 2.95 10.38
C ASN A 182 -23.94 3.10 11.79
N GLY A 183 -23.17 2.81 12.85
CA GLY A 183 -23.62 2.98 14.23
C GLY A 183 -23.60 4.43 14.72
N GLU A 184 -22.73 5.26 14.13
CA GLU A 184 -22.35 6.58 14.64
C GLU A 184 -23.17 7.74 14.06
N TRP A 185 -24.05 7.47 13.11
CA TRP A 185 -24.86 8.48 12.39
C TRP A 185 -25.73 9.38 13.29
N ARG A 186 -26.03 8.94 14.53
CA ARG A 186 -26.84 9.69 15.50
C ARG A 186 -26.08 10.77 16.25
N GLU A 187 -24.82 11.01 15.94
CA GLU A 187 -24.12 12.18 16.46
C GLU A 187 -24.77 13.46 15.95
N LEU A 188 -25.12 14.35 16.88
CA LEU A 188 -25.62 15.67 16.54
C LEU A 188 -24.45 16.51 16.02
N ARG A 189 -24.51 16.92 14.75
CA ARG A 189 -23.45 17.68 14.08
C ARG A 189 -23.93 19.07 13.71
N TYR A 190 -23.02 20.03 13.83
CA TYR A 190 -23.23 21.40 13.37
C TYR A 190 -22.18 21.72 12.32
N ASP A 191 -22.62 21.95 11.10
CA ASP A 191 -21.79 22.46 10.01
C ASP A 191 -21.88 23.98 9.99
N SER A 192 -20.80 24.65 10.41
CA SER A 192 -20.72 26.11 10.44
C SER A 192 -20.62 26.74 9.04
N THR A 193 -20.20 25.99 8.02
CA THR A 193 -20.13 26.51 6.65
C THR A 193 -21.53 26.64 6.05
N CYS A 194 -22.41 25.70 6.40
CA CYS A 194 -23.80 25.67 5.97
C CYS A 194 -24.77 26.21 7.04
N GLU A 195 -24.27 26.60 8.21
CA GLU A 195 -25.07 27.00 9.39
C GLU A 195 -26.18 25.98 9.72
N ARG A 196 -25.86 24.68 9.57
CA ARG A 196 -26.83 23.58 9.64
C ARG A 196 -26.55 22.71 10.86
N LEU A 197 -27.53 22.61 11.75
CA LEU A 197 -27.56 21.65 12.85
C LEU A 197 -28.43 20.46 12.46
N TYR A 198 -27.87 19.26 12.39
CA TYR A 198 -28.55 18.07 11.92
C TYR A 198 -27.97 16.80 12.57
N TYR A 199 -28.74 15.71 12.52
CA TYR A 199 -28.19 14.37 12.71
C TYR A 199 -27.70 13.87 11.35
N GLY A 200 -26.65 13.04 11.32
CA GLY A 200 -26.11 12.46 10.09
C GLY A 200 -27.02 11.39 9.48
N ASP A 201 -28.32 11.66 9.30
CA ASP A 201 -29.29 10.75 8.70
C ASP A 201 -28.86 10.25 7.31
N ASP A 202 -28.08 11.06 6.59
CA ASP A 202 -27.42 10.78 5.31
C ASP A 202 -26.28 9.75 5.43
N GLU A 203 -25.56 9.71 6.55
CA GLU A 203 -24.48 8.75 6.84
C GLU A 203 -24.96 7.49 7.58
N LYS A 204 -26.28 7.33 7.74
CA LYS A 204 -26.89 6.20 8.45
C LYS A 204 -26.66 4.87 7.74
N TYR A 205 -26.72 4.89 6.41
CA TYR A 205 -26.56 3.72 5.58
C TYR A 205 -25.56 4.03 4.48
N PHE A 206 -24.67 3.07 4.23
CA PHE A 206 -23.77 3.09 3.09
C PHE A 206 -24.18 2.02 2.10
N ARG A 207 -24.27 2.35 0.81
CA ARG A 207 -24.54 1.40 -0.26
C ARG A 207 -23.31 0.51 -0.46
N LYS A 208 -23.50 -0.80 -0.49
CA LYS A 208 -22.43 -1.77 -0.69
C LYS A 208 -22.34 -2.15 -2.18
N PRO A 209 -21.22 -1.86 -2.86
CA PRO A 209 -21.02 -2.26 -4.25
C PRO A 209 -21.03 -3.78 -4.43
N TYR A 210 -21.37 -4.23 -5.63
CA TYR A 210 -21.56 -5.64 -5.98
C TYR A 210 -20.35 -6.52 -5.64
N ASN A 211 -19.14 -6.02 -5.90
CA ASN A 211 -17.89 -6.73 -5.70
C ASN A 211 -17.54 -7.01 -4.22
N PHE A 212 -18.21 -6.34 -3.27
CA PHE A 212 -18.02 -6.57 -1.84
C PHE A 212 -18.99 -7.65 -1.36
N LEU A 213 -18.46 -8.75 -0.83
CA LEU A 213 -19.25 -9.81 -0.21
C LEU A 213 -19.81 -9.37 1.14
N LYS A 214 -18.99 -8.71 1.96
CA LYS A 214 -19.41 -8.13 3.25
C LYS A 214 -18.55 -6.95 3.64
N TYR A 215 -19.15 -6.03 4.40
CA TYR A 215 -18.47 -4.90 5.02
C TYR A 215 -19.10 -4.66 6.40
N HIS A 216 -18.28 -4.63 7.44
CA HIS A 216 -18.71 -4.45 8.82
C HIS A 216 -17.92 -3.33 9.47
N PHE A 217 -18.60 -2.31 9.98
CA PHE A 217 -17.97 -1.28 10.81
C PHE A 217 -17.56 -1.85 12.17
N GLU A 218 -16.42 -1.38 12.69
CA GLU A 218 -16.00 -1.60 14.07
C GLU A 218 -16.33 -0.38 14.90
N ALA A 219 -17.07 -0.59 15.99
CA ALA A 219 -17.65 0.50 16.79
C ALA A 219 -16.65 1.14 17.78
N LEU A 220 -15.52 0.50 18.06
CA LEU A 220 -14.52 1.01 19.00
C LEU A 220 -13.13 0.61 18.51
N ALA A 221 -12.38 1.62 18.11
CA ALA A 221 -10.94 1.52 17.96
C ALA A 221 -10.34 1.39 19.36
N ASP A 222 -10.28 0.17 19.94
CA ASP A 222 -9.53 -0.09 21.17
C ASP A 222 -8.03 0.00 20.86
N THR A 223 -7.57 1.24 20.75
CA THR A 223 -6.25 1.54 20.22
C THR A 223 -5.37 2.03 21.35
N GLY A 224 -4.74 1.07 22.01
CA GLY A 224 -3.65 1.36 22.93
C GLY A 224 -2.57 2.13 22.20
N ILE A 225 -2.38 3.40 22.58
CA ILE A 225 -1.35 4.25 21.99
C ILE A 225 -0.02 3.83 22.59
N SER A 226 0.84 3.26 21.76
CA SER A 226 2.18 2.85 22.19
C SER A 226 3.13 4.04 22.11
N SER A 227 3.99 4.15 23.12
CA SER A 227 5.12 5.07 23.12
C SER A 227 6.41 4.31 23.37
N GLU A 228 7.31 4.32 22.38
CA GLU A 228 8.62 3.67 22.45
C GLU A 228 9.75 4.71 22.35
N PHE A 229 10.84 4.47 23.07
CA PHE A 229 12.02 5.35 23.14
C PHE A 229 13.23 4.68 22.49
N TYR A 230 14.03 5.46 21.75
CA TYR A 230 15.24 5.00 21.09
C TYR A 230 16.40 5.97 21.31
N ASP A 231 17.59 5.42 21.57
CA ASP A 231 18.80 6.19 21.86
C ASP A 231 19.45 6.80 20.61
N ASN A 232 19.15 6.26 19.42
CA ASN A 232 19.70 6.76 18.16
C ASN A 232 18.79 6.42 16.96
N ALA A 233 19.05 7.06 15.83
CA ALA A 233 18.25 6.93 14.62
C ALA A 233 18.28 5.50 14.03
N ASN A 234 19.38 4.76 14.22
CA ASN A 234 19.50 3.40 13.68
C ASN A 234 18.60 2.41 14.42
N ASP A 235 18.45 2.56 15.74
CA ASP A 235 17.57 1.71 16.55
C ASP A 235 16.10 1.94 16.15
N LEU A 236 15.68 3.20 16.03
CA LEU A 236 14.35 3.57 15.49
C LEU A 236 14.14 2.99 14.09
N LEU A 237 15.11 3.19 13.18
CA LEU A 237 15.04 2.69 11.81
C LEU A 237 14.88 1.16 11.77
N SER A 238 15.61 0.45 12.63
CA SER A 238 15.54 -1.00 12.71
C SER A 238 14.14 -1.48 13.12
N LYS A 239 13.49 -0.76 14.04
CA LYS A 239 12.14 -1.06 14.53
C LYS A 239 11.08 -0.75 13.48
N VAL A 240 11.15 0.41 12.82
CA VAL A 240 10.25 0.76 11.69
C VAL A 240 10.37 -0.26 10.56
N LYS A 241 11.60 -0.64 10.18
CA LYS A 241 11.83 -1.66 9.15
C LYS A 241 11.27 -3.03 9.55
N LYS A 242 11.42 -3.41 10.81
CA LYS A 242 10.89 -4.67 11.34
C LYS A 242 9.36 -4.68 11.34
N ASP A 243 8.72 -3.65 11.88
CA ASP A 243 7.26 -3.57 11.95
C ASP A 243 6.62 -3.54 10.56
N LYS A 244 7.29 -2.91 9.58
CA LYS A 244 6.91 -2.95 8.17
C LYS A 244 7.06 -4.33 7.53
N SER A 245 7.99 -5.15 8.02
CA SER A 245 8.15 -6.53 7.54
C SER A 245 7.09 -7.44 8.16
N ASP A 246 6.67 -7.18 9.40
CA ASP A 246 5.66 -7.96 10.14
C ASP A 246 4.21 -7.65 9.72
N SER A 247 3.93 -6.45 9.16
CA SER A 247 2.60 -6.09 8.66
C SER A 247 2.16 -6.87 7.40
N PHE A 248 3.03 -7.67 6.79
CA PHE A 248 2.75 -8.57 5.67
C PHE A 248 2.03 -9.89 6.09
N GLY A 249 0.95 -9.80 6.88
CA GLY A 249 0.25 -10.95 7.48
C GLY A 249 -1.14 -11.33 6.89
N VAL A 250 -1.17 -12.40 6.09
CA VAL A 250 -2.21 -13.43 5.74
C VAL A 250 -3.72 -13.08 5.57
N THR A 251 -4.23 -13.23 4.33
CA THR A 251 -5.40 -14.04 3.84
C THR A 251 -5.41 -13.97 2.28
N ILE A 252 -5.63 -14.97 1.42
CA ILE A 252 -6.54 -16.13 1.29
C ILE A 252 -5.87 -17.26 0.47
N GLY A 253 -6.26 -18.52 0.69
CA GLY A 253 -5.90 -19.66 -0.15
C GLY A 253 -6.75 -19.83 -1.42
N ILE A 254 -6.05 -20.01 -2.54
CA ILE A 254 -6.40 -20.92 -3.63
C ILE A 254 -5.09 -21.60 -4.04
N GLY A 255 -5.02 -22.92 -3.93
CA GLY A 255 -3.87 -23.71 -4.35
C GLY A 255 -4.34 -24.99 -5.06
N PRO A 256 -3.70 -25.41 -6.16
CA PRO A 256 -3.88 -26.73 -6.71
C PRO A 256 -3.40 -27.77 -5.69
N ALA A 257 -4.07 -28.92 -5.62
CA ALA A 257 -3.80 -29.95 -4.63
C ALA A 257 -2.31 -30.36 -4.63
N GLY A 258 -1.56 -29.97 -3.59
CA GLY A 258 -0.23 -30.53 -3.34
C GLY A 258 0.87 -29.63 -2.80
N SER A 259 0.72 -28.31 -2.65
CA SER A 259 1.77 -27.47 -2.03
C SER A 259 1.22 -26.43 -1.03
N PRO A 260 1.68 -26.43 0.24
CA PRO A 260 1.20 -25.49 1.26
C PRO A 260 2.10 -24.25 1.38
N LEU A 261 2.46 -23.60 0.26
CA LEU A 261 3.16 -22.31 0.30
C LEU A 261 2.16 -21.19 0.01
N LEU A 262 1.74 -20.48 1.07
CA LEU A 262 0.79 -19.37 1.01
C LEU A 262 1.53 -18.08 1.36
N VAL A 263 1.56 -17.13 0.41
CA VAL A 263 2.13 -15.79 0.60
C VAL A 263 0.97 -14.81 0.74
N GLY A 264 0.87 -14.16 1.90
CA GLY A 264 -0.13 -13.12 2.18
C GLY A 264 0.48 -11.73 2.03
N VAL A 265 -0.27 -10.80 1.46
CA VAL A 265 0.16 -9.41 1.26
C VAL A 265 -0.69 -8.52 2.14
N GLY A 266 -0.07 -7.91 3.16
CA GLY A 266 -0.67 -6.84 3.95
C GLY A 266 -0.29 -5.51 3.33
N VAL A 267 -1.28 -4.76 2.83
CA VAL A 267 -1.06 -3.46 2.19
C VAL A 267 -0.95 -2.40 3.27
N SER A 268 0.27 -2.02 3.62
CA SER A 268 0.56 -0.81 4.38
C SER A 268 1.13 0.22 3.42
N HIS A 269 0.33 1.23 3.09
CA HIS A 269 0.71 2.32 2.20
C HIS A 269 1.93 3.06 2.76
N SER A 270 3.02 3.16 2.00
CA SER A 270 4.28 3.73 2.52
C SER A 270 4.68 5.02 1.81
N GLN A 271 4.68 6.11 2.56
CA GLN A 271 5.38 7.37 2.24
C GLN A 271 6.81 7.39 2.84
N ASP A 272 7.34 6.22 3.23
CA ASP A 272 8.40 6.11 4.23
C ASP A 272 9.81 6.41 3.72
N THR A 273 10.11 6.21 2.43
CA THR A 273 11.48 6.39 1.91
C THR A 273 11.93 7.86 2.02
N SER A 274 11.00 8.79 1.82
CA SER A 274 11.22 10.22 2.03
C SER A 274 11.46 10.53 3.51
N PHE A 275 10.65 9.94 4.39
CA PHE A 275 10.76 10.11 5.83
C PHE A 275 12.09 9.60 6.41
N LEU A 276 12.62 8.48 5.91
CA LEU A 276 13.93 7.98 6.35
C LEU A 276 15.09 8.90 5.95
N ASN A 277 15.01 9.53 4.77
CA ASN A 277 16.00 10.54 4.36
C ASN A 277 15.93 11.78 5.26
N GLU A 278 14.74 12.16 5.71
CA GLU A 278 14.55 13.25 6.67
C GLU A 278 15.17 12.92 8.03
N LEU A 279 14.98 11.70 8.53
CA LEU A 279 15.58 11.25 9.79
C LEU A 279 17.11 11.18 9.76
N ASN A 280 17.71 10.93 8.58
CA ASN A 280 19.17 10.88 8.46
C ASN A 280 19.85 12.23 8.78
N LYS A 281 19.11 13.35 8.70
CA LYS A 281 19.59 14.67 9.14
C LYS A 281 19.90 14.71 10.64
N TYR A 282 19.34 13.79 11.42
CA TYR A 282 19.41 13.74 12.89
C TYR A 282 20.18 12.53 13.41
N ASN A 283 21.05 11.92 12.60
CA ASN A 283 21.82 10.72 12.98
C ASN A 283 23.00 11.01 13.94
N GLU A 284 23.12 12.24 14.44
CA GLU A 284 24.12 12.57 15.47
C GLU A 284 23.67 12.03 16.83
N LYS A 285 24.61 11.47 17.61
CA LYS A 285 24.36 10.92 18.97
C LYS A 285 23.85 11.94 20.01
N LYS A 286 23.66 13.19 19.60
CA LYS A 286 23.04 14.25 20.42
C LYS A 286 21.51 14.15 20.45
N PHE A 287 20.90 13.40 19.53
CA PHE A 287 19.45 13.26 19.46
C PHE A 287 18.98 11.90 19.98
N ILE A 288 17.88 11.91 20.73
CA ILE A 288 17.09 10.74 21.09
C ILE A 288 15.74 10.82 20.37
N PHE A 289 15.07 9.68 20.23
CA PHE A 289 13.82 9.57 19.47
C PHE A 289 12.73 8.96 20.32
N THR A 290 11.53 9.52 20.24
CA THR A 290 10.31 8.88 20.75
C THR A 290 9.38 8.62 19.58
N ARG A 291 8.86 7.40 19.45
CA ARG A 291 7.81 7.05 18.49
C ARG A 291 6.51 6.87 19.23
N ILE A 292 5.49 7.57 18.79
CA ILE A 292 4.10 7.42 19.22
C ILE A 292 3.39 6.74 18.07
N PHE A 293 2.79 5.58 18.32
CA PHE A 293 2.19 4.79 17.27
C PHE A 293 0.90 4.16 17.76
N THR A 294 -0.14 4.30 16.95
CA THR A 294 -1.40 3.59 17.15
C THR A 294 -2.04 3.23 15.81
N LYS A 295 -2.72 2.08 15.77
CA LYS A 295 -3.40 1.57 14.59
C LYS A 295 -4.88 1.50 14.88
N VAL A 296 -5.67 2.25 14.12
CA VAL A 296 -7.12 2.30 14.20
C VAL A 296 -7.71 1.41 13.11
N GLN A 297 -8.58 0.49 13.48
CA GLN A 297 -9.41 -0.28 12.55
C GLN A 297 -10.83 0.25 12.64
N THR A 298 -11.42 0.62 11.50
CA THR A 298 -12.76 1.21 11.41
C THR A 298 -13.75 0.25 10.75
N ALA A 299 -13.27 -0.69 9.93
CA ALA A 299 -14.13 -1.70 9.34
C ALA A 299 -13.36 -2.94 8.90
N HIS A 300 -14.08 -4.03 8.71
CA HIS A 300 -13.61 -5.28 8.12
C HIS A 300 -14.39 -5.57 6.85
N PHE A 301 -13.69 -5.91 5.76
CA PHE A 301 -14.33 -6.19 4.48
C PHE A 301 -13.84 -7.49 3.85
N LYS A 302 -14.68 -8.04 2.97
CA LYS A 302 -14.39 -9.23 2.17
C LYS A 302 -14.85 -8.99 0.73
N MET A 303 -13.97 -9.23 -0.23
CA MET A 303 -14.32 -9.22 -1.64
C MET A 303 -15.00 -10.53 -2.04
N ARG A 304 -15.84 -10.46 -3.07
CA ARG A 304 -16.44 -11.64 -3.70
C ARG A 304 -15.36 -12.48 -4.40
N LYS A 305 -15.64 -13.77 -4.59
CA LYS A 305 -14.72 -14.74 -5.22
C LYS A 305 -15.12 -15.14 -6.63
N ASP A 306 -16.43 -15.30 -6.85
CA ASP A 306 -17.01 -15.76 -8.10
C ASP A 306 -17.84 -14.64 -8.73
N ASP A 307 -18.00 -14.65 -10.05
CA ASP A 307 -18.73 -13.61 -10.81
C ASP A 307 -18.27 -12.19 -10.44
N ILE A 308 -16.96 -11.96 -10.42
CA ILE A 308 -16.38 -10.65 -10.13
C ILE A 308 -16.58 -9.72 -11.34
N MET A 309 -17.04 -8.49 -11.09
CA MET A 309 -17.08 -7.45 -12.12
C MET A 309 -15.79 -6.64 -12.10
N LEU A 310 -14.98 -6.77 -13.15
CA LEU A 310 -13.74 -6.01 -13.29
C LEU A 310 -14.01 -4.57 -13.68
N ASP A 311 -13.05 -3.70 -13.34
CA ASP A 311 -12.99 -2.34 -13.87
C ASP A 311 -12.96 -2.37 -15.41
N GLU A 312 -13.66 -1.43 -16.06
CA GLU A 312 -13.76 -1.41 -17.53
C GLU A 312 -12.40 -1.19 -18.21
N GLY A 313 -11.50 -0.43 -17.58
CA GLY A 313 -10.14 -0.25 -18.08
C GLY A 313 -9.33 -1.55 -18.00
N MET A 314 -9.43 -2.28 -16.89
CA MET A 314 -8.78 -3.60 -16.75
C MET A 314 -9.34 -4.60 -17.76
N LEU A 315 -10.66 -4.59 -17.98
CA LEU A 315 -11.31 -5.44 -18.96
C LEU A 315 -10.78 -5.16 -20.38
N GLN A 316 -10.68 -3.90 -20.78
CA GLN A 316 -10.09 -3.51 -22.07
C GLN A 316 -8.64 -4.01 -22.19
N SER A 317 -7.80 -3.72 -21.20
CA SER A 317 -6.40 -4.16 -21.19
C SER A 317 -6.26 -5.68 -21.25
N LEU A 318 -7.18 -6.42 -20.64
CA LEU A 318 -7.21 -7.89 -20.69
C LEU A 318 -7.58 -8.41 -22.08
N MET A 319 -8.59 -7.81 -22.73
CA MET A 319 -9.00 -8.16 -24.10
C MET A 319 -7.94 -7.79 -25.15
N GLU A 320 -7.08 -6.84 -24.82
CA GLU A 320 -5.95 -6.41 -25.63
C GLU A 320 -4.72 -7.33 -25.55
N LEU A 321 -4.69 -8.28 -24.60
CA LEU A 321 -3.58 -9.22 -24.48
C LEU A 321 -3.65 -10.31 -25.55
N PRO A 322 -2.50 -10.67 -26.18
CA PRO A 322 -2.46 -11.78 -27.12
C PRO A 322 -2.53 -13.13 -26.41
N ASP A 323 -3.21 -14.10 -27.03
CA ASP A 323 -3.19 -15.51 -26.58
C ASP A 323 -1.78 -16.13 -26.63
N GLN A 324 -0.96 -15.67 -27.57
CA GLN A 324 0.44 -16.06 -27.64
C GLN A 324 1.26 -15.28 -26.60
N TYR A 325 1.97 -16.00 -25.75
CA TYR A 325 2.78 -15.42 -24.69
C TYR A 325 3.73 -14.32 -25.21
N ASN A 326 3.58 -13.12 -24.65
CA ASN A 326 4.44 -11.99 -24.91
C ASN A 326 4.86 -11.31 -23.60
N TYR A 327 6.11 -11.47 -23.18
CA TYR A 327 6.57 -10.91 -21.91
C TYR A 327 6.32 -9.41 -21.76
N GLY A 328 6.54 -8.60 -22.81
CA GLY A 328 6.38 -7.14 -22.75
C GLY A 328 4.96 -6.70 -22.42
N MET A 329 3.96 -7.30 -23.08
CA MET A 329 2.55 -6.97 -22.88
C MET A 329 2.06 -7.38 -21.48
N TYR A 330 2.39 -8.60 -21.05
CA TYR A 330 2.03 -9.09 -19.73
C TYR A 330 2.76 -8.33 -18.61
N ALA A 331 4.03 -7.97 -18.81
CA ALA A 331 4.78 -7.16 -17.84
C ALA A 331 4.19 -5.77 -17.70
N LYS A 332 3.72 -5.16 -18.80
CA LYS A 332 3.02 -3.88 -18.76
C LYS A 332 1.69 -3.98 -18.03
N PHE A 333 0.88 -5.02 -18.31
CA PHE A 333 -0.36 -5.29 -17.59
C PHE A 333 -0.14 -5.44 -16.07
N ILE A 334 0.89 -6.20 -15.66
CA ILE A 334 1.25 -6.37 -14.24
C ILE A 334 1.74 -5.05 -13.62
N ASN A 335 2.43 -4.21 -14.39
CA ASN A 335 2.86 -2.90 -13.92
C ASN A 335 1.67 -1.95 -13.70
N ASP A 336 0.68 -1.99 -14.59
CA ASP A 336 -0.46 -1.08 -14.59
C ASP A 336 -1.52 -1.50 -13.54
N TYR A 337 -1.81 -2.79 -13.40
CA TYR A 337 -2.84 -3.33 -12.49
C TYR A 337 -2.28 -4.01 -11.24
N GLY A 338 -0.96 -4.03 -11.09
CA GLY A 338 -0.29 -4.62 -9.93
C GLY A 338 -0.11 -6.13 -10.04
N THR A 339 0.71 -6.64 -9.12
CA THR A 339 1.06 -8.06 -9.02
C THR A 339 0.00 -8.89 -8.28
N HIS A 340 -0.78 -8.24 -7.43
CA HIS A 340 -1.77 -8.82 -6.54
C HIS A 340 -2.99 -7.91 -6.49
N TYR A 341 -4.11 -8.45 -6.03
CA TYR A 341 -5.33 -7.72 -5.77
C TYR A 341 -5.84 -8.04 -4.38
N ILE A 342 -6.62 -7.14 -3.79
CA ILE A 342 -7.09 -7.28 -2.42
C ILE A 342 -8.30 -8.20 -2.38
N THR A 343 -8.31 -9.17 -1.46
CA THR A 343 -9.44 -10.13 -1.32
C THR A 343 -10.19 -10.01 0.01
N SER A 344 -9.52 -9.51 1.05
CA SER A 344 -10.09 -9.09 2.33
C SER A 344 -9.13 -8.14 3.00
N GLY A 345 -9.62 -7.37 3.95
CA GLY A 345 -8.77 -6.56 4.81
C GLY A 345 -9.55 -5.89 5.92
N SER A 346 -8.82 -5.06 6.67
CA SER A 346 -9.39 -4.11 7.60
C SER A 346 -9.14 -2.71 7.04
N MET A 347 -10.19 -1.89 7.03
CA MET A 347 -10.07 -0.45 6.80
C MET A 347 -9.72 0.24 8.10
N GLY A 348 -9.08 1.39 7.99
CA GLY A 348 -8.69 2.18 9.15
C GLY A 348 -7.57 3.14 8.83
N GLY A 349 -6.76 3.43 9.84
CA GLY A 349 -5.66 4.38 9.75
C GLY A 349 -4.54 4.06 10.72
N ILE A 350 -3.39 4.68 10.46
CA ILE A 350 -2.25 4.67 11.37
C ILE A 350 -2.06 6.10 11.83
N TYR A 351 -1.95 6.29 13.14
CA TYR A 351 -1.57 7.55 13.74
C TYR A 351 -0.17 7.39 14.31
N GLU A 352 0.80 8.07 13.68
CA GLU A 352 2.21 7.90 13.96
C GLU A 352 2.92 9.25 14.05
N TYR A 353 3.66 9.46 15.14
CA TYR A 353 4.51 10.62 15.36
C TYR A 353 5.89 10.17 15.81
N ILE A 354 6.92 10.84 15.29
CA ILE A 354 8.30 10.64 15.71
C ILE A 354 8.84 11.98 16.22
N LEU A 355 9.13 12.03 17.51
CA LEU A 355 9.71 13.19 18.18
C LEU A 355 11.23 13.07 18.16
N VAL A 356 11.90 14.07 17.60
CA VAL A 356 13.37 14.18 17.62
C VAL A 356 13.76 15.16 18.72
N ILE A 357 14.52 14.70 19.71
CA ILE A 357 14.79 15.44 20.95
C ILE A 357 16.29 15.62 21.14
N ASP A 358 16.75 16.86 21.33
CA ASP A 358 18.15 17.15 21.69
C ASP A 358 18.42 16.77 23.16
N LYS A 359 19.32 15.83 23.35
CA LYS A 359 19.67 15.24 24.65
C LYS A 359 20.29 16.26 25.60
N ALA A 360 21.22 17.08 25.13
CA ALA A 360 21.90 18.06 25.97
C ALA A 360 20.93 19.17 26.41
N LYS A 361 20.04 19.60 25.50
CA LYS A 361 19.02 20.60 25.83
C LYS A 361 18.00 20.03 26.81
N MET A 362 17.54 18.81 26.60
CA MET A 362 16.62 18.10 27.49
C MET A 362 17.20 17.99 28.91
N GLU A 363 18.44 17.52 29.03
CA GLU A 363 19.14 17.42 30.32
C GLU A 363 19.33 18.80 30.99
N SER A 364 19.64 19.85 30.20
CA SER A 364 19.80 21.22 30.73
C SER A 364 18.53 21.82 31.33
N LEU A 365 17.36 21.36 30.89
CA LEU A 365 16.07 21.78 31.41
C LEU A 365 15.60 20.92 32.59
N GLY A 366 16.33 19.84 32.91
CA GLY A 366 15.95 18.88 33.96
C GLY A 366 14.69 18.08 33.61
N ILE A 367 14.41 17.88 32.31
CA ILE A 367 13.22 17.21 31.80
C ILE A 367 13.63 15.85 31.23
N THR A 368 12.74 14.85 31.29
CA THR A 368 12.97 13.54 30.66
C THR A 368 12.23 13.41 29.33
N SER A 369 12.62 12.43 28.51
CA SER A 369 11.90 12.12 27.26
C SER A 369 10.43 11.77 27.52
N ARG A 370 10.13 11.15 28.67
CA ARG A 370 8.77 10.82 29.10
C ARG A 370 7.95 12.06 29.40
N ASP A 371 8.53 13.07 30.03
CA ASP A 371 7.84 14.33 30.33
C ASP A 371 7.47 15.08 29.03
N ILE A 372 8.40 15.10 28.06
CA ILE A 372 8.14 15.69 26.72
C ILE A 372 7.01 14.95 26.02
N THR A 373 7.07 13.62 26.02
CA THR A 373 6.06 12.77 25.38
C THR A 373 4.69 12.94 26.03
N THR A 374 4.64 13.00 27.37
CA THR A 374 3.41 13.20 28.14
C THR A 374 2.81 14.58 27.87
N CYS A 375 3.63 15.63 27.83
CA CYS A 375 3.20 16.98 27.45
C CYS A 375 2.65 17.02 26.01
N PHE A 376 3.35 16.38 25.07
CA PHE A 376 2.92 16.26 23.69
C PHE A 376 1.61 15.49 23.56
N GLY A 377 1.46 14.37 24.27
CA GLY A 377 0.20 13.62 24.34
C GLY A 377 -0.93 14.50 24.87
N GLY A 378 -0.70 15.24 25.96
CA GLY A 378 -1.69 16.20 26.49
C GLY A 378 -2.11 17.26 25.48
N SER A 379 -1.18 17.76 24.64
CA SER A 379 -1.50 18.72 23.57
C SER A 379 -2.36 18.13 22.44
N LEU A 380 -2.33 16.81 22.29
CA LEU A 380 -3.10 16.06 21.30
C LEU A 380 -4.36 15.41 21.88
N GLY A 381 -4.62 15.58 23.18
CA GLY A 381 -5.70 14.89 23.88
C GLY A 381 -5.47 13.39 24.06
N ILE A 382 -4.23 12.93 24.00
CA ILE A 382 -3.81 11.54 24.07
C ILE A 382 -3.24 11.21 25.45
N GLN A 383 -3.68 10.06 26.00
CA GLN A 383 -3.11 9.49 27.21
C GLN A 383 -2.42 8.16 26.88
N TYR A 384 -1.22 7.95 27.44
CA TYR A 384 -0.36 6.78 27.20
C TYR A 384 -0.44 5.77 28.33
#